data_AF-A0A1V5LIK6-F1
#
_entry.id   AF-A0A1V5LIK6-F1
#
_cell.length_a   1.000
_cell.length_b   1.000
_cell.length_c   1.000
_cell.angle_alpha   90.00
_cell.angle_beta   90.00
_cell.angle_gamma   90.00
#
_symmetry.space_group_name_H-M   'P 1'
#
loop_
_entity.id
_entity.type
_entity.pdbx_description
1 polymer ?
#
loop_
_entity_poly.entity_id
_entity_poly.type
_entity_poly.pdbx_seq_one_letter_code
_entity_poly.pdbx_strand_id
1 'polypeptide(L)'
;MLEHLTRNAPTSLLERIAENPRTHSTTLARLASHEDFEVRAAVADNLNTSIKTIWKLARDTHADVRFRVAECYSVPLVVLKVLAEDENPHVAFRAQKTVWRILKEVTELRTA
;
A
#
# COMPACT_ATOMS: atom_id res chain seq x y z
N MET A 1 0.94 -14.60 -20.82
CA MET A 1 1.26 -13.21 -21.23
C MET A 1 1.72 -12.34 -20.05
N LEU A 2 0.89 -12.13 -19.02
CA LEU A 2 1.30 -11.33 -17.84
C LEU A 2 2.43 -11.98 -17.00
N GLU A 3 2.60 -13.31 -16.98
CA GLU A 3 3.75 -13.97 -16.29
C GLU A 3 5.10 -13.66 -16.92
N HIS A 4 5.13 -13.54 -18.24
CA HIS A 4 6.35 -13.24 -18.97
C HIS A 4 6.80 -11.79 -18.70
N LEU A 5 5.84 -10.86 -18.64
CA LEU A 5 6.10 -9.45 -18.31
C LEU A 5 6.62 -9.29 -16.89
N THR A 6 6.04 -9.97 -15.88
CA THR A 6 6.50 -9.87 -14.49
C THR A 6 7.90 -10.44 -14.24
N ARG A 7 8.50 -11.16 -15.19
CA ARG A 7 9.85 -11.74 -15.06
C ARG A 7 10.91 -11.04 -15.92
N ASN A 8 10.50 -10.46 -17.05
CA ASN A 8 11.43 -9.97 -18.06
C ASN A 8 11.27 -8.47 -18.37
N ALA A 9 10.23 -7.81 -17.85
CA ALA A 9 10.07 -6.38 -18.02
C ALA A 9 10.99 -5.61 -17.05
N PRO A 10 11.47 -4.41 -17.44
CA PRO A 10 12.19 -3.55 -16.52
C PRO A 10 11.27 -3.15 -15.35
N THR A 11 11.85 -3.02 -14.15
CA THR A 11 11.14 -2.69 -12.90
C THR A 11 10.37 -1.37 -13.03
N SER A 12 10.96 -0.37 -13.66
CA SER A 12 10.32 0.92 -13.95
C SER A 12 9.04 0.82 -14.80
N LEU A 13 8.93 -0.18 -15.69
CA LEU A 13 7.68 -0.42 -16.42
C LEU A 13 6.64 -1.08 -15.52
N LEU A 14 7.07 -1.99 -14.64
CA LEU A 14 6.18 -2.68 -13.70
C LEU A 14 5.64 -1.72 -12.62
N GLU A 15 6.46 -0.79 -12.13
CA GLU A 15 6.03 0.32 -11.28
C GLU A 15 4.96 1.16 -11.97
N ARG A 16 5.20 1.62 -13.20
CA ARG A 16 4.19 2.39 -13.96
C ARG A 16 2.90 1.63 -14.20
N ILE A 17 2.97 0.31 -14.38
CA ILE A 17 1.78 -0.55 -14.46
C ILE A 17 1.10 -0.60 -13.08
N ALA A 18 1.85 -0.75 -12.00
CA ALA A 18 1.31 -0.78 -10.64
C ALA A 18 0.64 0.55 -10.26
N GLU A 19 1.20 1.70 -10.62
CA GLU A 19 0.64 3.03 -10.32
C GLU A 19 -0.59 3.37 -11.17
N ASN A 20 -0.76 2.75 -12.33
CA ASN A 20 -1.85 3.09 -13.24
C ASN A 20 -3.22 2.79 -12.59
N PRO A 21 -4.10 3.79 -12.40
CA PRO A 21 -5.38 3.63 -11.71
C PRO A 21 -6.40 2.78 -12.48
N ARG A 22 -6.07 2.31 -13.69
CA ARG A 22 -6.88 1.34 -14.46
C ARG A 22 -6.33 -0.08 -14.38
N THR A 23 -5.21 -0.30 -13.71
CA THR A 23 -4.66 -1.64 -13.54
C THR A 23 -5.59 -2.48 -12.68
N HIS A 24 -5.93 -3.65 -13.19
CA HIS A 24 -6.83 -4.57 -12.51
C HIS A 24 -6.20 -5.14 -11.23
N SER A 25 -7.03 -5.37 -10.22
CA SER A 25 -6.64 -5.91 -8.92
C SER A 25 -5.91 -7.26 -9.00
N THR A 26 -6.20 -8.09 -10.00
CA THR A 26 -5.50 -9.36 -10.25
C THR A 26 -4.05 -9.16 -10.69
N THR A 27 -3.78 -8.16 -11.52
CA THR A 27 -2.42 -7.75 -11.90
C THR A 27 -1.69 -7.16 -10.70
N LEU A 28 -2.34 -6.28 -9.94
CA LEU A 28 -1.80 -5.69 -8.72
C LEU A 28 -1.42 -6.74 -7.68
N ALA A 29 -2.27 -7.76 -7.47
CA ALA A 29 -1.97 -8.88 -6.56
C ALA A 29 -0.71 -9.66 -6.96
N ARG A 30 -0.43 -9.76 -8.26
CA ARG A 30 0.79 -10.41 -8.75
C ARG A 30 2.02 -9.52 -8.55
N LEU A 31 1.91 -8.23 -8.87
CA LEU A 31 2.99 -7.25 -8.66
C LEU A 31 3.34 -7.07 -7.18
N ALA A 32 2.38 -7.22 -6.27
CA ALA A 32 2.61 -7.27 -4.81
C ALA A 32 3.42 -8.50 -4.34
N SER A 33 3.88 -9.35 -5.26
CA SER A 33 4.77 -10.49 -5.00
C SER A 33 6.10 -10.35 -5.74
N HIS A 34 6.34 -9.23 -6.41
CA HIS A 34 7.56 -8.99 -7.16
C HIS A 34 8.77 -8.90 -6.22
N GLU A 35 9.95 -9.30 -6.69
CA GLU A 35 11.17 -9.31 -5.87
C GLU A 35 11.64 -7.89 -5.50
N ASP A 36 11.51 -6.97 -6.45
CA ASP A 36 11.78 -5.55 -6.24
C ASP A 36 10.72 -4.91 -5.35
N PHE A 37 11.17 -4.26 -4.27
CA PHE A 37 10.30 -3.60 -3.33
C PHE A 37 9.67 -2.33 -3.91
N GLU A 38 10.30 -1.65 -4.87
CA GLU A 38 9.76 -0.44 -5.50
C GLU A 38 8.49 -0.78 -6.28
N VAL A 39 8.50 -1.91 -7.00
CA VAL A 39 7.31 -2.46 -7.67
C VAL A 39 6.20 -2.77 -6.66
N ARG A 40 6.54 -3.35 -5.49
CA ARG A 40 5.54 -3.65 -4.45
C ARG A 40 4.99 -2.40 -3.78
N ALA A 41 5.85 -1.40 -3.55
CA ALA A 41 5.48 -0.10 -3.01
C ALA A 41 4.50 0.64 -3.94
N ALA A 42 4.77 0.64 -5.25
CA ALA A 42 3.88 1.20 -6.26
C ALA A 42 2.48 0.55 -6.26
N VAL A 43 2.35 -0.72 -5.87
CA VAL A 43 1.03 -1.36 -5.71
C VAL A 43 0.27 -0.78 -4.52
N ALA A 44 0.94 -0.41 -3.42
CA ALA A 44 0.28 0.20 -2.26
C ALA A 44 -0.39 1.53 -2.62
N ASP A 45 0.20 2.29 -3.55
CA ASP A 45 -0.31 3.59 -3.98
C ASP A 45 -1.55 3.50 -4.91
N ASN A 46 -1.89 2.30 -5.39
CA ASN A 46 -3.02 2.12 -6.31
C ASN A 46 -4.35 1.90 -5.57
N LEU A 47 -5.35 2.74 -5.87
CA LEU A 47 -6.69 2.68 -5.28
C LEU A 47 -7.49 1.42 -5.63
N ASN A 48 -7.14 0.72 -6.72
CA ASN A 48 -7.76 -0.57 -7.08
C ASN A 48 -7.10 -1.76 -6.37
N THR A 49 -6.09 -1.53 -5.54
CA THR A 49 -5.44 -2.60 -4.78
C THR A 49 -6.43 -3.21 -3.81
N SER A 50 -6.68 -4.52 -3.98
CA SER A 50 -7.65 -5.22 -3.16
C SER A 50 -7.24 -5.23 -1.68
N ILE A 51 -8.21 -5.31 -0.78
CA ILE A 51 -7.92 -5.38 0.66
C ILE A 51 -7.02 -6.56 1.04
N LYS A 52 -7.17 -7.71 0.36
CA LYS A 52 -6.29 -8.87 0.56
C LYS A 52 -4.84 -8.55 0.20
N THR A 53 -4.64 -7.80 -0.90
CA THR A 53 -3.32 -7.34 -1.33
C THR A 53 -2.75 -6.30 -0.37
N ILE A 54 -3.57 -5.34 0.09
CA ILE A 54 -3.16 -4.36 1.12
C ILE A 54 -2.66 -5.05 2.39
N TRP A 55 -3.38 -6.06 2.90
CA TRP A 55 -2.93 -6.82 4.07
C TRP A 55 -1.61 -7.55 3.85
N LYS A 56 -1.35 -8.01 2.62
CA LYS A 56 -0.07 -8.60 2.26
C LYS A 56 1.04 -7.53 2.34
N LEU A 57 0.82 -6.36 1.74
CA LEU A 57 1.80 -5.27 1.72
C LEU A 57 2.04 -4.65 3.11
N ALA A 58 1.02 -4.64 3.98
CA ALA A 58 1.17 -4.21 5.37
C ALA A 58 2.06 -5.16 6.20
N ARG A 59 2.31 -6.38 5.71
CA ARG A 59 3.21 -7.37 6.31
C ARG A 59 4.46 -7.61 5.45
N ASP A 60 4.73 -6.71 4.52
CA ASP A 60 5.89 -6.83 3.64
C ASP A 60 7.18 -6.83 4.45
N THR A 61 8.18 -7.59 4.02
CA THR A 61 9.47 -7.64 4.70
C THR A 61 10.21 -6.30 4.62
N HIS A 62 9.92 -5.48 3.61
CA HIS A 62 10.57 -4.21 3.42
C HIS A 62 9.77 -3.05 4.01
N ALA A 63 10.42 -2.26 4.88
CA ALA A 63 9.77 -1.19 5.62
C ALA A 63 9.19 -0.10 4.71
N ASP A 64 9.81 0.20 3.56
CA ASP A 64 9.32 1.24 2.64
C ASP A 64 7.97 0.86 2.01
N VAL A 65 7.76 -0.43 1.74
CA VAL A 65 6.46 -0.94 1.26
C VAL A 65 5.40 -0.76 2.35
N ARG A 66 5.71 -1.13 3.60
CA ARG A 66 4.80 -0.95 4.75
C ARG A 66 4.52 0.53 5.01
N PHE A 67 5.55 1.39 4.86
CA PHE A 67 5.44 2.82 4.98
C PHE A 67 4.46 3.40 3.97
N ARG A 68 4.52 2.98 2.69
CA ARG A 68 3.53 3.40 1.69
C ARG A 68 2.11 3.06 2.08
N VAL A 69 1.87 1.83 2.56
CA VAL A 69 0.53 1.44 3.08
C VAL A 69 0.11 2.34 4.25
N ALA A 70 1.04 2.71 5.13
CA ALA A 70 0.79 3.62 6.25
C ALA A 70 0.47 5.06 5.82
N GLU A 71 0.88 5.49 4.61
CA GLU A 71 0.54 6.79 4.03
C GLU A 71 -0.85 6.82 3.38
N CYS A 72 -1.45 5.66 3.08
CA CYS A 72 -2.72 5.59 2.39
C CYS A 72 -3.90 5.96 3.29
N TYR A 73 -4.69 6.96 2.91
CA TYR A 73 -5.93 7.35 3.61
C TYR A 73 -7.13 6.48 3.25
N SER A 74 -7.04 5.72 2.16
CA SER A 74 -8.12 4.88 1.62
C SER A 74 -8.11 3.45 2.15
N VAL A 75 -7.04 3.02 2.82
CA VAL A 75 -6.97 1.66 3.38
C VAL A 75 -7.80 1.58 4.65
N PRO A 76 -8.35 0.39 5.00
CA PRO A 76 -9.15 0.25 6.20
C PRO A 76 -8.38 0.62 7.47
N LEU A 77 -9.05 1.33 8.37
CA LEU A 77 -8.47 1.84 9.61
C LEU A 77 -7.79 0.75 10.46
N VAL A 78 -8.31 -0.49 10.40
CA VAL A 78 -7.71 -1.64 11.10
C VAL A 78 -6.30 -1.97 10.59
N VAL A 79 -6.02 -1.79 9.29
CA VAL A 79 -4.68 -1.97 8.72
C VAL A 79 -3.72 -0.93 9.27
N LEU A 80 -4.15 0.34 9.28
CA LEU A 80 -3.33 1.44 9.84
C LEU A 80 -3.07 1.26 11.33
N LYS A 81 -4.03 0.73 12.10
CA LYS A 81 -3.83 0.42 13.52
C LYS A 81 -2.78 -0.67 13.74
N VAL A 82 -2.74 -1.69 12.89
CA VAL A 82 -1.68 -2.70 12.93
C VAL A 82 -0.33 -2.06 12.60
N LEU A 83 -0.26 -1.24 11.54
CA LEU A 83 0.98 -0.55 11.17
C LEU A 83 1.42 0.51 12.19
N ALA A 84 0.52 1.00 13.05
CA ALA A 84 0.86 1.91 14.15
C ALA A 84 1.69 1.24 15.26
N GLU A 85 1.73 -0.09 15.27
CA GLU A 85 2.53 -0.93 16.16
C GLU A 85 3.70 -1.59 15.40
N ASP A 86 4.03 -1.13 14.20
CA ASP A 86 5.11 -1.68 13.38
C ASP A 86 6.47 -1.58 14.11
N GLU A 87 7.30 -2.60 13.92
CA GLU A 87 8.66 -2.66 14.47
C GLU A 87 9.55 -1.50 13.97
N ASN A 88 9.28 -0.98 12.77
CA ASN A 88 9.98 0.16 12.23
C ASN A 88 9.32 1.46 12.74
N PRO A 89 10.05 2.30 13.51
CA PRO A 89 9.47 3.49 14.13
C PRO A 89 8.96 4.52 13.11
N HIS A 90 9.53 4.55 11.89
CA HIS A 90 9.05 5.45 10.83
C HIS A 90 7.69 5.00 10.29
N VAL A 91 7.50 3.69 10.12
CA VAL A 91 6.21 3.11 9.70
C VAL A 91 5.17 3.34 10.79
N ALA A 92 5.50 3.02 12.04
CA ALA A 92 4.62 3.23 13.19
C ALA A 92 4.18 4.69 13.32
N PHE A 93 5.13 5.63 13.33
CA PHE A 93 4.85 7.05 13.42
C PHE A 93 3.96 7.53 12.26
N ARG A 94 4.26 7.09 11.03
CA ARG A 94 3.44 7.45 9.87
C ARG A 94 2.01 6.95 10.01
N ALA A 95 1.82 5.69 10.35
CA ALA A 95 0.50 5.10 10.52
C ALA A 95 -0.30 5.80 11.62
N GLN A 96 0.32 6.09 12.77
CA GLN A 96 -0.29 6.87 13.85
C GLN A 96 -0.75 8.25 13.39
N LYS A 97 0.09 8.95 12.61
CA LYS A 97 -0.26 10.26 12.04
C LYS A 97 -1.44 10.16 11.06
N THR A 98 -1.47 9.15 10.21
CA THR A 98 -2.58 8.92 9.27
C THR A 98 -3.88 8.59 10.01
N VAL A 99 -3.82 7.72 11.03
CA VAL A 99 -4.97 7.40 11.92
C VAL A 99 -5.49 8.66 12.60
N TRP A 100 -4.61 9.48 13.19
CA TRP A 100 -5.00 10.72 13.85
C TRP A 100 -5.72 11.67 12.90
N ARG A 101 -5.22 11.84 11.66
CA ARG A 101 -5.84 12.69 10.64
C ARG A 101 -7.25 12.21 10.29
N ILE A 102 -7.41 10.93 9.99
CA ILE A 102 -8.72 10.34 9.65
C ILE A 102 -9.72 10.54 10.80
N LEU A 103 -9.30 10.27 12.04
CA LEU A 103 -10.19 10.39 13.20
C LEU A 103 -10.54 11.85 13.51
N LYS A 104 -9.60 12.78 13.32
CA LYS A 104 -9.85 14.20 13.47
C LYS A 104 -10.90 14.68 12.45
N GLU A 105 -10.72 14.36 11.18
CA GLU A 105 -11.66 14.73 10.10
C GLU A 105 -13.07 14.15 10.35
N VAL A 106 -13.17 12.89 10.77
CA VAL A 106 -14.46 12.26 11.12
C VAL A 106 -15.12 12.96 12.32
N THR A 107 -14.34 13.42 13.29
CA THR A 107 -14.87 14.12 14.46
C THR A 107 -15.39 15.50 14.09
N GLU A 108 -14.62 16.26 13.29
CA GLU A 108 -15.02 17.59 12.80
C GLU A 108 -16.30 17.54 11.96
N LEU A 109 -16.43 16.54 11.07
CA LEU A 109 -17.64 16.33 10.26
C LEU A 109 -18.88 15.98 11.07
N ARG A 110 -18.72 15.37 12.25
CA ARG A 110 -19.86 15.01 13.13
C ARG A 110 -20.35 16.18 13.99
N THR A 111 -19.54 17.22 14.12
CA THR A 111 -19.84 18.40 14.94
C THR A 111 -20.29 19.62 14.12
N ALA A 112 -20.28 19.52 12.79
CA ALA A 112 -20.78 20.53 11.84
C ALA A 112 -22.21 20.23 11.41
#